data_AF-A0A4P5QYI8-F1
#
_entry.id   AF-A0A4P5QYI8-F1
#
_cell.length_a   1.000
_cell.length_b   1.000
_cell.length_c   1.000
_cell.angle_alpha   90.00
_cell.angle_beta   90.00
_cell.angle_gamma   90.00
#
_symmetry.space_group_name_H-M   'P 1'
#
loop_
_entity.id
_entity.type
_entity.pdbx_description
1 polymer ?
#
loop_
_entity_poly.entity_id
_entity_poly.type
_entity_poly.pdbx_seq_one_letter_code
_entity_poly.pdbx_strand_id
1 'polypeptide(L)'
;MKDKAPSRGDIVASAKRITDLHDRIHETFKQRDRSPEARAEWSKACAEFHSQYDALAFPGGYASALKKIQAGDSRAIEDAVAFLEVRPYFFHSQYIRTKLTRLLKHAQLTARQAERFQRALDADKKKRARTTYAIYALRRTPGFGVQLPGAAVCSH
;
A
#
# COMPACT_ATOMS: atom_id res chain seq x y z
N MET A 1 9.78 -12.31 24.77
CA MET A 1 10.27 -12.62 23.42
C MET A 1 9.46 -11.80 22.42
N LYS A 2 9.90 -10.78 21.69
CA LYS A 2 11.07 -9.89 21.69
C LYS A 2 10.49 -8.46 21.66
N ASP A 3 10.73 -7.64 22.68
CA ASP A 3 10.18 -6.28 22.82
C ASP A 3 10.85 -5.23 21.91
N LYS A 4 11.37 -5.63 20.75
CA LYS A 4 12.05 -4.71 19.82
C LYS A 4 11.05 -4.16 18.82
N ALA A 5 11.04 -2.84 18.65
CA ALA A 5 10.21 -2.23 17.61
C ALA A 5 10.60 -2.86 16.27
N PRO A 6 9.62 -3.23 15.42
CA PRO A 6 9.87 -3.72 14.08
C PRO A 6 10.83 -2.72 13.41
N SER A 7 12.01 -3.21 13.05
CA SER A 7 12.96 -2.38 12.34
C SER A 7 12.38 -2.02 10.98
N ARG A 8 12.86 -0.93 10.37
CA ARG A 8 12.45 -0.58 9.00
C ARG A 8 12.66 -1.75 8.03
N GLY A 9 13.73 -2.54 8.25
CA GLY A 9 14.01 -3.76 7.49
C GLY A 9 12.91 -4.82 7.61
N ASP A 10 12.35 -5.01 8.81
CA ASP A 10 11.27 -5.98 9.03
C ASP A 10 9.98 -5.60 8.29
N ILE A 11 9.66 -4.30 8.24
CA ILE A 11 8.51 -3.78 7.50
C ILE A 11 8.70 -4.03 5.99
N VAL A 12 9.91 -3.79 5.46
CA VAL A 12 10.24 -4.04 4.05
C VAL A 12 10.19 -5.53 3.72
N ALA A 13 10.75 -6.38 4.58
CA ALA A 13 10.73 -7.83 4.39
C ALA A 13 9.31 -8.39 4.40
N SER A 14 8.47 -7.92 5.34
CA SER A 14 7.06 -8.33 5.42
C SER A 14 6.28 -7.89 4.18
N ALA A 15 6.51 -6.67 3.71
CA ALA A 15 5.92 -6.17 2.47
C ALA A 15 6.29 -7.04 1.27
N LYS A 16 7.58 -7.40 1.13
CA LYS A 16 8.04 -8.30 0.07
C LYS A 16 7.34 -9.66 0.16
N ARG A 17 7.22 -10.23 1.36
CA ARG A 17 6.57 -11.53 1.56
C ARG A 17 5.09 -11.51 1.16
N ILE A 18 4.37 -10.43 1.45
CA ILE A 18 2.98 -10.26 1.01
C ILE A 18 2.90 -10.20 -0.51
N THR A 19 3.81 -9.45 -1.16
CA THR A 19 3.89 -9.39 -2.63
C THR A 19 4.13 -10.78 -3.21
N ASP A 20 5.12 -11.52 -2.71
CA ASP A 20 5.43 -12.87 -3.20
C ASP A 20 4.22 -13.83 -3.07
N LEU A 21 3.47 -13.75 -1.95
CA LEU A 21 2.25 -14.55 -1.74
C LEU A 21 1.12 -14.14 -2.69
N HIS A 22 0.94 -12.83 -2.91
CA HIS A 22 -0.07 -12.29 -3.80
C HIS A 22 0.22 -12.63 -5.28
N ASP A 23 1.48 -12.58 -5.68
CA ASP A 23 1.93 -12.99 -7.01
C ASP A 23 1.68 -14.49 -7.24
N ARG A 24 1.92 -15.33 -6.23
CA ARG A 24 1.58 -16.76 -6.29
C ARG A 24 0.09 -17.01 -6.50
N ILE A 25 -0.79 -16.23 -5.86
CA ILE A 25 -2.24 -16.29 -6.14
C ILE A 25 -2.51 -15.96 -7.60
N HIS A 26 -1.90 -14.90 -8.13
CA HIS A 26 -2.09 -14.52 -9.54
C HIS A 26 -1.60 -15.59 -10.51
N GLU A 27 -0.45 -16.22 -10.26
CA GLU A 27 0.07 -17.28 -11.12
C GLU A 27 -0.80 -18.54 -11.09
N THR A 28 -1.24 -18.97 -9.91
CA THR A 28 -2.13 -20.14 -9.77
C THR A 28 -3.53 -19.87 -10.32
N PHE A 29 -4.03 -18.64 -10.17
CA PHE A 29 -5.33 -18.20 -10.71
C PHE A 29 -5.42 -18.34 -12.23
N LYS A 30 -4.32 -18.08 -12.97
CA LYS A 30 -4.26 -18.24 -14.44
C LYS A 30 -4.47 -19.69 -14.90
N GLN A 31 -4.18 -20.66 -14.03
CA GLN A 31 -4.21 -22.09 -14.35
C GLN A 31 -5.36 -22.83 -13.68
N ARG A 32 -6.13 -22.18 -12.80
CA ARG A 32 -7.11 -22.83 -11.90
C ARG A 32 -8.17 -23.69 -12.61
N ASP A 33 -8.51 -23.34 -13.86
CA ASP A 33 -9.58 -23.99 -14.62
C ASP A 33 -9.06 -25.16 -15.47
N ARG A 34 -7.74 -25.47 -15.43
CA ARG A 34 -7.12 -26.55 -16.20
C ARG A 34 -7.38 -27.94 -15.64
N SER A 35 -7.50 -28.07 -14.32
CA SER A 35 -7.78 -29.34 -13.65
C SER A 35 -8.25 -29.11 -12.19
N PRO A 36 -8.86 -30.12 -11.56
CA PRO A 36 -9.18 -30.08 -10.13
C PRO A 36 -7.96 -29.79 -9.24
N GLU A 37 -6.79 -30.33 -9.58
CA GLU A 37 -5.53 -30.11 -8.86
C GLU A 37 -5.07 -28.66 -8.99
N ALA A 38 -5.17 -28.06 -10.19
CA ALA A 38 -4.83 -26.66 -10.38
C ALA A 38 -5.75 -25.74 -9.58
N ARG A 39 -7.03 -26.10 -9.43
CA ARG A 39 -7.98 -25.39 -8.57
C ARG A 39 -7.63 -25.53 -7.08
N ALA A 40 -7.20 -26.71 -6.65
CA ALA A 40 -6.75 -26.96 -5.28
C ALA A 40 -5.49 -26.15 -4.94
N GLU A 41 -4.53 -26.05 -5.86
CA GLU A 41 -3.32 -25.24 -5.68
C GLU A 41 -3.63 -23.74 -5.57
N TRP A 42 -4.55 -23.22 -6.39
CA TRP A 42 -5.04 -21.85 -6.23
C TRP A 42 -5.73 -21.63 -4.88
N SER A 43 -6.59 -22.56 -4.46
CA SER A 43 -7.25 -22.50 -3.15
C SER A 43 -6.25 -22.50 -1.99
N LYS A 44 -5.21 -23.33 -2.07
CA LYS A 44 -4.11 -23.39 -1.11
C LYS A 44 -3.32 -22.08 -1.06
N ALA A 45 -3.01 -21.48 -2.22
CA ALA A 45 -2.35 -20.18 -2.29
C ALA A 45 -3.18 -19.07 -1.62
N CYS A 46 -4.50 -19.06 -1.85
CA CYS A 46 -5.42 -18.13 -1.18
C CYS A 46 -5.44 -18.35 0.34
N ALA A 47 -5.55 -19.60 0.81
CA ALA A 47 -5.55 -19.92 2.23
C ALA A 47 -4.24 -19.50 2.92
N GLU A 48 -3.10 -19.76 2.29
CA GLU A 48 -1.79 -19.35 2.80
C GLU A 48 -1.69 -17.82 2.92
N PHE A 49 -2.09 -17.09 1.88
CA PHE A 49 -2.11 -15.63 1.89
C PHE A 49 -2.97 -15.09 3.03
N HIS A 50 -4.23 -15.54 3.15
CA HIS A 50 -5.14 -15.04 4.18
C HIS A 50 -4.66 -15.36 5.60
N SER A 51 -4.05 -16.52 5.82
CA SER A 51 -3.52 -16.91 7.14
C SER A 51 -2.35 -16.04 7.62
N GLN A 52 -1.50 -15.59 6.69
CA GLN A 52 -0.29 -14.81 7.01
C GLN A 52 -0.52 -13.29 6.89
N TYR A 53 -1.54 -12.86 6.15
CA TYR A 53 -1.72 -11.46 5.77
C TYR A 53 -1.79 -10.52 6.97
N ASP A 54 -2.63 -10.80 7.98
CA ASP A 54 -2.80 -9.87 9.11
C ASP A 54 -1.50 -9.65 9.88
N ALA A 55 -0.72 -10.73 10.11
CA ALA A 55 0.54 -10.68 10.84
C ALA A 55 1.68 -9.99 10.04
N LEU A 56 1.69 -10.15 8.72
CA LEU A 56 2.69 -9.52 7.85
C LEU A 56 2.34 -8.06 7.52
N ALA A 57 1.06 -7.73 7.38
CA ALA A 57 0.61 -6.42 6.92
C ALA A 57 0.91 -5.33 7.94
N PHE A 58 0.89 -5.67 9.23
CA PHE A 58 1.27 -4.77 10.29
C PHE A 58 1.89 -5.53 11.47
N PRO A 59 2.97 -5.00 12.08
CA PRO A 59 3.58 -5.60 13.26
C PRO A 59 2.59 -5.85 14.40
N GLY A 60 2.46 -7.11 14.81
CA GLY A 60 1.52 -7.51 15.87
C GLY A 60 0.05 -7.64 15.44
N GLY A 61 -0.20 -7.68 14.13
CA GLY A 61 -1.54 -7.85 13.56
C GLY A 61 -2.25 -6.52 13.31
N TYR A 62 -2.77 -6.32 12.10
CA TYR A 62 -3.38 -5.05 11.72
C TYR A 62 -4.63 -4.73 12.53
N ALA A 63 -5.54 -5.68 12.72
CA ALA A 63 -6.76 -5.45 13.49
C ALA A 63 -6.47 -5.11 14.97
N SER A 64 -5.48 -5.79 15.58
CA SER A 64 -5.05 -5.54 16.95
C SER A 64 -4.38 -4.17 17.10
N ALA A 65 -3.50 -3.82 16.15
CA ALA A 65 -2.80 -2.54 16.14
C ALA A 65 -3.76 -1.34 16.08
N LEU A 66 -4.83 -1.40 15.27
CA LEU A 66 -5.81 -0.31 15.21
C LEU A 66 -6.43 -0.02 16.58
N LYS A 67 -6.80 -1.08 17.33
CA LYS A 67 -7.37 -0.94 18.68
C LYS A 67 -6.34 -0.35 19.66
N LYS A 68 -5.09 -0.79 19.60
CA LYS A 68 -4.00 -0.29 20.44
C LYS A 68 -3.69 1.18 20.18
N ILE A 69 -3.65 1.61 18.92
CA ILE A 69 -3.46 3.02 18.56
C ILE A 69 -4.61 3.88 19.10
N GLN A 70 -5.85 3.41 18.98
CA GLN A 70 -7.01 4.09 19.55
C GLN A 70 -6.94 4.21 21.08
N ALA A 71 -6.38 3.20 21.75
CA ALA A 71 -6.15 3.20 23.19
C ALA A 71 -4.93 4.06 23.61
N GLY A 72 -4.22 4.68 22.67
CA GLY A 72 -3.04 5.51 22.98
C GLY A 72 -1.78 4.71 23.29
N ASP A 73 -1.72 3.42 22.92
CA ASP A 73 -0.54 2.59 23.13
C ASP A 73 0.67 3.17 22.38
N SER A 74 1.67 3.61 23.13
CA SER A 74 2.81 4.33 22.56
C SER A 74 3.57 3.48 21.56
N ARG A 75 3.59 2.16 21.75
CA ARG A 75 4.31 1.23 20.88
C ARG A 75 3.58 1.04 19.55
N ALA A 76 2.27 0.84 19.58
CA ALA A 76 1.47 0.74 18.36
C ALA A 76 1.51 2.06 17.56
N ILE A 77 1.58 3.21 18.25
CA ILE A 77 1.80 4.51 17.62
C ILE A 77 3.18 4.58 16.95
N GLU A 78 4.25 4.14 17.62
CA GLU A 78 5.60 4.06 17.03
C GLU A 78 5.63 3.19 15.78
N ASP A 79 5.00 2.02 15.82
CA ASP A 79 4.93 1.09 14.70
C ASP A 79 4.16 1.70 13.52
N ALA A 80 3.08 2.44 13.81
CA ALA A 80 2.28 3.13 12.80
C ALA A 80 3.06 4.28 12.14
N VAL A 81 3.80 5.06 12.94
CA VAL A 81 4.68 6.12 12.42
C VAL A 81 5.79 5.50 11.56
N ALA A 82 6.44 4.43 12.02
CA ALA A 82 7.47 3.73 11.25
C ALA A 82 6.92 3.19 9.92
N PHE A 83 5.71 2.63 9.92
CA PHE A 83 5.04 2.17 8.70
C PHE A 83 4.81 3.33 7.70
N LEU A 84 4.36 4.49 8.19
CA LEU A 84 4.16 5.68 7.35
C LEU A 84 5.46 6.28 6.83
N GLU A 85 6.57 6.13 7.55
CA GLU A 85 7.89 6.56 7.09
C GLU A 85 8.49 5.61 6.05
N VAL A 86 8.31 4.29 6.20
CA VAL A 86 8.82 3.27 5.26
C VAL A 86 7.99 3.25 3.98
N ARG A 87 6.67 3.44 4.09
CA ARG A 87 5.71 3.43 2.96
C ARG A 87 5.80 2.15 2.12
N PRO A 88 5.67 0.97 2.74
CA PRO A 88 5.73 -0.28 2.00
C PRO A 88 4.62 -0.35 0.94
N TYR A 89 4.92 -1.01 -0.18
CA TYR A 89 4.00 -1.19 -1.30
C TYR A 89 3.66 -2.67 -1.45
N PHE A 90 2.40 -3.01 -1.17
CA PHE A 90 1.82 -4.35 -1.29
C PHE A 90 0.28 -4.23 -1.34
N PHE A 91 -0.42 -5.35 -1.56
CA PHE A 91 -1.88 -5.40 -1.61
C PHE A 91 -2.53 -4.72 -0.38
N HIS A 92 -3.42 -3.74 -0.63
CA HIS A 92 -4.10 -2.91 0.39
C HIS A 92 -3.21 -1.98 1.25
N SER A 93 -1.90 -1.84 0.96
CA SER A 93 -1.04 -0.98 1.77
C SER A 93 -1.50 0.48 1.80
N GLN A 94 -2.05 1.01 0.70
CA GLN A 94 -2.61 2.38 0.65
C GLN A 94 -3.83 2.56 1.57
N TYR A 95 -4.68 1.54 1.69
CA TYR A 95 -5.82 1.55 2.60
C TYR A 95 -5.35 1.59 4.06
N ILE A 96 -4.38 0.74 4.39
CA ILE A 96 -3.72 0.72 5.71
C ILE A 96 -3.15 2.11 6.02
N ARG A 97 -2.36 2.69 5.11
CA ARG A 97 -1.78 4.04 5.28
C ARG A 97 -2.84 5.11 5.55
N THR A 98 -3.95 5.07 4.80
CA THR A 98 -5.05 6.02 4.94
C THR A 98 -5.70 5.90 6.31
N LYS A 99 -5.97 4.67 6.77
CA LYS A 99 -6.53 4.42 8.11
C LYS A 99 -5.59 4.84 9.23
N LEU A 100 -4.32 4.44 9.17
CA LEU A 100 -3.32 4.83 10.17
C LEU A 100 -3.16 6.35 10.25
N THR A 101 -3.11 7.03 9.10
CA THR A 101 -3.03 8.50 9.06
C THR A 101 -4.21 9.16 9.76
N ARG A 102 -5.43 8.64 9.55
CA ARG A 102 -6.64 9.16 10.22
C ARG A 102 -6.58 8.96 11.73
N LEU A 103 -6.16 7.78 12.19
CA LEU A 103 -6.04 7.50 13.62
C LEU A 103 -4.98 8.37 14.29
N LEU A 104 -3.77 8.46 13.71
CA LEU A 104 -2.66 9.23 14.29
C LEU A 104 -2.95 10.74 14.37
N LYS A 105 -3.81 11.28 13.50
CA LYS A 105 -4.27 12.68 13.59
C LYS A 105 -5.06 13.00 14.85
N HIS A 106 -5.68 11.98 15.46
CA HIS A 106 -6.51 12.14 16.65
C HIS A 106 -5.91 11.48 17.90
N ALA A 107 -4.77 10.81 17.75
CA ALA A 107 -4.07 10.17 18.86
C ALA A 107 -3.24 11.19 19.66
N GLN A 108 -3.01 10.91 20.94
CA GLN A 108 -2.06 11.66 21.74
C GLN A 108 -0.63 11.24 21.34
N LEU A 109 0.07 12.11 20.63
CA LEU A 109 1.44 11.88 20.16
C LEU A 109 2.42 12.62 21.06
N THR A 110 3.54 11.98 21.39
CA THR A 110 4.70 12.69 21.94
C THR A 110 5.26 13.67 20.90
N ALA A 111 6.00 14.70 21.34
CA ALA A 111 6.60 15.68 20.43
C ALA A 111 7.44 15.02 19.31
N ARG A 112 8.23 14.00 19.67
CA ARG A 112 9.05 13.22 18.73
C ARG A 112 8.20 12.46 17.71
N GLN A 113 7.10 11.84 18.16
CA GLN A 113 6.18 11.11 17.28
C GLN A 113 5.46 12.05 16.33
N ALA A 114 4.99 13.19 16.83
CA ALA A 114 4.32 14.22 16.04
C ALA A 114 5.25 14.76 14.93
N GLU A 115 6.50 15.08 15.27
CA GLU A 115 7.51 15.53 14.30
C GLU A 115 7.76 14.49 13.21
N ARG A 116 7.95 13.22 13.59
CA ARG A 116 8.15 12.11 12.64
C ARG A 116 6.93 11.87 11.76
N PHE A 117 5.74 11.88 12.34
CA PHE A 117 4.49 11.77 11.61
C PHE A 117 4.34 12.90 10.58
N GLN A 118 4.61 14.14 10.97
CA GLN A 118 4.54 15.29 10.08
C GLN A 118 5.53 15.17 8.91
N ARG A 119 6.79 14.77 9.18
CA ARG A 119 7.78 14.48 8.13
C ARG A 119 7.30 13.41 7.15
N ALA A 120 6.67 12.34 7.65
CA ALA A 120 6.13 11.28 6.80
C ALA A 120 4.99 11.78 5.90
N LEU A 121 4.11 12.65 6.41
CA LEU A 121 3.04 13.27 5.61
C LEU A 121 3.61 14.18 4.52
N ASP A 122 4.61 14.99 4.83
CA ASP A 122 5.19 15.92 3.86
C ASP A 122 5.98 15.16 2.77
N ALA A 123 6.64 14.06 3.12
CA ALA A 123 7.23 13.15 2.14
C ALA A 123 6.18 12.48 1.24
N ASP A 124 4.98 12.18 1.74
CA ASP A 124 3.88 11.67 0.91
C ASP A 124 3.38 12.73 -0.08
N LYS A 125 3.11 13.96 0.40
CA LYS A 125 2.68 15.09 -0.43
C LYS A 125 3.68 15.37 -1.56
N LYS A 126 4.98 15.47 -1.24
CA LYS A 126 6.05 15.69 -2.23
C LYS A 126 6.08 14.61 -3.31
N LYS A 127 5.91 13.33 -2.94
CA LYS A 127 5.87 12.23 -3.92
C LYS A 127 4.64 12.30 -4.82
N ARG A 128 3.46 12.58 -4.26
CA ARG A 128 2.22 12.73 -5.05
C ARG A 128 2.32 13.87 -6.06
N ALA A 129 2.83 15.03 -5.63
CA ALA A 129 3.04 16.16 -6.53
C ALA A 129 3.93 15.78 -7.72
N ARG A 130 5.07 15.09 -7.48
CA ARG A 130 5.96 14.61 -8.56
C ARG A 130 5.25 13.69 -9.55
N THR A 131 4.43 12.75 -9.07
CA THR A 131 3.65 11.86 -9.94
C THR A 131 2.64 12.64 -10.78
N THR A 132 1.95 13.61 -10.18
CA THR A 132 0.99 14.46 -10.88
C THR A 132 1.68 15.28 -11.98
N TYR A 133 2.79 15.95 -11.69
CA TYR A 133 3.56 16.70 -12.69
C TYR A 133 4.12 15.80 -13.81
N ALA A 134 4.56 14.58 -13.51
CA ALA A 134 5.02 13.64 -14.54
C ALA A 134 3.87 13.22 -15.49
N ILE A 135 2.67 12.94 -14.97
CA ILE A 135 1.50 12.60 -15.79
C ILE A 135 1.07 13.79 -16.67
N TYR A 136 1.07 15.01 -16.11
CA TYR A 136 0.74 16.22 -16.89
C TYR A 136 1.83 16.55 -17.92
N ALA A 137 3.10 16.36 -17.62
CA ALA A 137 4.21 16.60 -18.54
C ALA A 137 4.20 15.61 -19.72
N LEU A 138 3.86 14.34 -19.49
CA LEU A 138 3.70 13.33 -20.54
C LEU A 138 2.49 13.59 -21.46
N ARG A 139 1.49 14.37 -21.00
CA ARG A 139 0.35 14.80 -21.82
C ARG A 139 0.60 16.06 -22.64
N ARG A 140 1.80 16.66 -22.53
CA ARG A 140 2.15 17.94 -23.16
C ARG A 140 3.38 17.87 -24.05
N THR A 141 3.68 16.70 -24.63
CA THR A 141 4.58 16.60 -25.78
C THR A 141 3.84 17.09 -27.03
N PRO A 142 4.18 18.26 -27.60
CA PRO A 142 3.65 18.66 -28.90
C PRO A 142 4.40 17.84 -29.96
N GLY A 143 3.71 16.92 -30.63
CA GLY A 143 4.35 16.06 -31.63
C GLY A 143 3.52 14.96 -32.29
N PHE A 144 2.26 14.74 -31.90
CA PHE A 144 1.33 13.89 -32.66
C PHE A 144 0.16 14.73 -33.15
N GLY A 145 0.35 15.35 -34.32
CA GLY A 145 -0.74 15.93 -35.10
C GLY A 145 -1.62 14.79 -35.59
N VAL A 146 -2.79 14.61 -34.98
CA VAL A 146 -3.87 13.87 -35.62
C VAL A 146 -4.51 14.83 -36.62
N GLN A 147 -4.19 14.63 -37.90
CA GLN A 147 -4.94 15.21 -39.02
C GLN A 147 -6.41 14.79 -38.87
N LEU A 148 -7.27 15.72 -38.48
CA LEU A 148 -8.72 15.53 -38.55
C LEU A 148 -9.12 15.50 -40.04
N PRO A 149 -9.80 14.48 -40.55
CA PRO A 149 -10.36 14.55 -41.90
C PRO A 149 -11.44 15.62 -41.93
N GLY A 150 -11.31 16.53 -42.89
CA GLY A 150 -12.16 17.70 -43.06
C GLY A 150 -13.64 17.33 -43.15
N ALA A 151 -14.45 18.07 -42.41
CA ALA A 151 -15.89 18.10 -42.58
C ALA A 151 -16.21 18.65 -43.98
N ALA A 152 -16.72 17.79 -44.86
CA ALA A 152 -17.38 18.21 -46.08
C ALA A 152 -18.73 18.83 -45.69
N VAL A 153 -18.85 20.13 -45.91
CA VAL A 153 -20.11 20.87 -45.79
C VAL A 153 -20.87 20.67 -47.10
N CYS A 154 -21.96 19.92 -47.07
CA CYS A 154 -22.91 19.86 -48.19
C CYS A 154 -23.80 21.11 -48.14
N SER A 155 -23.67 21.99 -49.14
CA SER A 155 -24.70 22.98 -49.48
C SER A 155 -25.43 22.52 -50.74
N HIS A 156 -26.76 22.64 -50.70
CA HIS A 156 -27.71 22.37 -51.80
C HIS A 156 -27.54 23.33 -52.98
#